data_AF-A0A7X8BAI3-F1
#
_entry.id   AF-A0A7X8BAI3-F1
#
_cell.length_a   1.000
_cell.length_b   1.000
_cell.length_c   1.000
_cell.angle_alpha   90.00
_cell.angle_beta   90.00
_cell.angle_gamma   90.00
#
_symmetry.space_group_name_H-M   'P 1'
#
loop_
_entity.id
_entity.type
_entity.pdbx_description
1 polymer ?
#
loop_
_entity_poly.entity_id
_entity_poly.type
_entity_poly.pdbx_seq_one_letter_code
_entity_poly.pdbx_strand_id
1 'polypeptide(L)'
;MTTTSRGTTPPFSSVRHALQAIETIATSGSPRAFIVGTARSGKTSLLREITNLLADLETAFTEYRPGTSAASVPPSRVLVVDDLHLLDEEHLDQIGGRALDPTAGLIVASRPWPRPDGLTAIWRRLEQDAPAVVLGQLSRSDALTYCQVHGRAVSSACLTQILAATGGISWLATRALSLHDDRDCVDDPEHSGLHLLLQDEIAHRLNTADAQLRHLVELVSIDPHANLGSIESVSAVDALIAQGHAEGLLLRNGRPVPVVRSAVLASTPAHRLAELRAETSADRSSLISHDDASAPLLQQALNVWSKGDLDGAAGLVEEAEMAAGSPNSDLAADLAAAIWAERGLPLISSQSYLARPTDDPASSVRALLVHAGAGFPDRFHDRQSVAQSPTTLGVALQLFEAGLRDSVKQQPPASALSSLVQASELYSASKSVGPIAELPAVVAAGVAMGAGELQTAQAVIDAAVSAEQGGPWARPRLLVVCRC
;
A
#
# COMPACT_ATOMS: atom_id res chain seq x y z
N MET A 1 30.08 41.04 11.93
CA MET A 1 29.46 39.70 11.97
C MET A 1 28.05 39.85 12.50
N THR A 2 27.13 40.23 11.63
CA THR A 2 25.72 40.47 11.95
C THR A 2 24.92 39.31 11.42
N THR A 3 24.56 38.40 12.31
CA THR A 3 23.60 37.32 12.09
C THR A 3 22.21 37.94 11.90
N THR A 4 21.81 38.15 10.66
CA THR A 4 20.42 38.47 10.32
C THR A 4 19.58 37.20 10.43
N SER A 5 18.89 37.07 11.55
CA SER A 5 17.70 36.26 11.73
C SER A 5 16.66 36.65 10.66
N ARG A 6 16.38 35.76 9.70
CA ARG A 6 15.27 35.88 8.75
C ARG A 6 14.45 34.59 8.76
N GLY A 7 13.17 34.73 9.10
CA GLY A 7 12.02 34.04 8.53
C GLY A 7 11.95 32.52 8.64
N THR A 8 10.97 32.03 9.40
CA THR A 8 10.32 30.70 9.29
C THR A 8 10.66 29.95 8.00
N THR A 9 11.55 28.96 8.12
CA THR A 9 11.89 28.02 7.05
C THR A 9 10.62 27.30 6.59
N PRO A 10 10.22 27.45 5.31
CA PRO A 10 9.03 26.78 4.78
C PRO A 10 9.32 25.30 4.51
N PRO A 11 8.29 24.45 4.38
CA PRO A 11 8.40 23.01 4.56
C PRO A 11 9.30 22.23 3.58
N PHE A 12 9.85 22.83 2.51
CA PHE A 12 10.63 22.09 1.50
C PHE A 12 11.70 22.90 0.74
N SER A 13 12.51 23.71 1.43
CA SER A 13 13.84 24.07 0.91
C SER A 13 14.84 22.90 1.03
N SER A 14 14.47 21.83 1.74
CA SER A 14 15.38 20.79 2.22
C SER A 14 15.44 19.51 1.38
N VAL A 15 14.70 19.40 0.27
CA VAL A 15 14.86 18.24 -0.62
C VAL A 15 16.21 18.39 -1.32
N ARG A 16 17.13 17.45 -1.10
CA ARG A 16 18.52 17.59 -1.58
C ARG A 16 18.60 17.87 -3.09
N HIS A 17 17.74 17.23 -3.88
CA HIS A 17 17.68 17.45 -5.33
C HIS A 17 17.12 18.83 -5.70
N ALA A 18 16.27 19.42 -4.87
CA ALA A 18 15.81 20.80 -5.06
C ALA A 18 16.95 21.79 -4.82
N LEU A 19 17.78 21.59 -3.80
CA LEU A 19 18.97 22.42 -3.56
C LEU A 19 19.95 22.38 -4.74
N GLN A 20 20.22 21.19 -5.27
CA GLN A 20 21.05 21.05 -6.46
C GLN A 20 20.45 21.77 -7.68
N ALA A 21 19.12 21.74 -7.83
CA ALA A 21 18.44 22.49 -8.88
C ALA A 21 18.56 24.01 -8.68
N ILE A 22 18.44 24.49 -7.45
CA ILE A 22 18.63 25.91 -7.11
C ILE A 22 20.06 26.36 -7.49
N GLU A 23 21.09 25.59 -7.12
CA GLU A 23 22.48 25.90 -7.48
C GLU A 23 22.70 25.92 -9.00
N THR A 24 22.10 24.98 -9.72
CA THR A 24 22.17 24.92 -11.19
C THR A 24 21.48 26.12 -11.84
N ILE A 25 20.32 26.51 -11.31
CA ILE A 25 19.58 27.71 -11.74
C ILE A 25 20.40 28.97 -11.48
N ALA A 26 21.04 29.07 -10.31
CA ALA A 26 21.82 30.23 -9.88
C ALA A 26 23.05 30.50 -10.76
N THR A 27 23.63 29.44 -11.33
CA THR A 27 24.86 29.52 -12.12
C THR A 27 24.59 29.68 -13.63
N SER A 28 23.33 29.63 -14.06
CA SER A 28 22.93 29.79 -15.46
C SER A 28 22.65 31.25 -15.81
N GLY A 29 23.13 31.69 -16.98
CA GLY A 29 22.82 33.03 -17.51
C GLY A 29 21.37 33.20 -17.97
N SER A 30 20.69 32.10 -18.29
CA SER A 30 19.27 32.05 -18.65
C SER A 30 18.64 30.85 -17.93
N PRO A 31 18.23 31.00 -16.66
CA PRO A 31 17.77 29.88 -15.85
C PRO A 31 16.48 29.28 -16.41
N ARG A 32 16.49 27.95 -16.56
CA ARG A 32 15.39 27.17 -17.12
C ARG A 32 15.13 25.95 -16.25
N ALA A 33 13.89 25.77 -15.80
CA ALA A 33 13.54 24.65 -14.93
C ALA A 33 12.05 24.31 -15.00
N PHE A 34 11.76 23.02 -14.90
CA PHE A 34 10.41 22.49 -14.72
C PHE A 34 10.31 21.82 -13.35
N ILE A 35 9.48 22.36 -12.46
CA ILE A 35 9.26 21.86 -11.11
C ILE A 35 7.91 21.12 -11.10
N VAL A 36 7.93 19.81 -10.95
CA VAL A 36 6.72 18.99 -10.90
C VAL A 36 6.48 18.44 -9.52
N GLY A 37 5.24 18.45 -9.05
CA GLY A 37 4.98 17.88 -7.75
C GLY A 37 3.53 17.80 -7.31
N THR A 38 3.26 16.89 -6.38
CA THR A 38 1.91 16.67 -5.82
C THR A 38 1.44 17.87 -4.99
N ALA A 39 0.18 17.86 -4.59
CA ALA A 39 -0.41 18.87 -3.72
C ALA A 39 0.42 19.03 -2.45
N ARG A 40 0.73 20.28 -2.08
CA ARG A 40 1.52 20.63 -0.89
C ARG A 40 2.90 19.95 -0.83
N SER A 41 3.49 19.57 -1.97
CA SER A 41 4.85 19.02 -2.04
C SER A 41 5.97 20.05 -1.87
N GLY A 42 5.63 21.33 -1.74
CA GLY A 42 6.61 22.40 -1.54
C GLY A 42 6.95 23.25 -2.75
N LYS A 43 6.35 23.01 -3.93
CA LYS A 43 6.61 23.76 -5.17
C LYS A 43 6.65 25.28 -4.99
N THR A 44 5.61 25.87 -4.41
CA THR A 44 5.53 27.31 -4.16
C THR A 44 6.61 27.80 -3.18
N SER A 45 7.05 26.96 -2.25
CA SER A 45 8.15 27.31 -1.34
C SER A 45 9.48 27.31 -2.08
N LEU A 46 9.72 26.31 -2.94
CA LEU A 46 10.89 26.25 -3.81
C LEU A 46 10.93 27.42 -4.80
N LEU A 47 9.80 27.74 -5.43
CA LEU A 47 9.70 28.90 -6.33
C LEU A 47 10.03 30.20 -5.61
N ARG A 48 9.57 30.38 -4.37
CA ARG A 48 9.88 31.57 -3.55
C ARG A 48 11.37 31.66 -3.22
N GLU A 49 12.01 30.52 -2.94
CA GLU A 49 13.45 30.48 -2.69
C GLU A 49 14.25 30.83 -3.95
N ILE A 50 13.83 30.32 -5.10
CA ILE A 50 14.39 30.67 -6.40
C ILE A 50 14.21 32.17 -6.68
N THR A 51 13.02 32.75 -6.48
CA THR A 51 12.80 34.18 -6.75
C THR A 51 13.60 35.07 -5.79
N ASN A 52 13.74 34.68 -4.53
CA ASN A 52 14.64 35.36 -3.58
C ASN A 52 16.10 35.30 -4.05
N LEU A 53 16.57 34.15 -4.53
CA LEU A 53 17.92 34.00 -5.04
C LEU A 53 18.16 34.84 -6.31
N LEU A 54 17.19 34.85 -7.24
CA LEU A 54 17.26 35.71 -8.43
C LEU A 54 17.33 37.19 -8.04
N ALA A 55 16.58 37.61 -7.01
CA ALA A 55 16.65 38.97 -6.48
C ALA A 55 18.03 39.27 -5.85
N ASP A 56 18.58 38.36 -5.04
CA ASP A 56 19.90 38.50 -4.41
C ASP A 56 21.05 38.54 -5.44
N LEU A 57 20.87 37.87 -6.58
CA LEU A 57 21.79 37.90 -7.73
C LEU A 57 21.51 39.04 -8.72
N GLU A 58 20.63 39.98 -8.38
CA GLU A 58 20.20 41.10 -9.24
C GLU A 58 19.68 40.68 -10.63
N THR A 59 19.21 39.44 -10.76
CA THR A 59 18.65 38.90 -11.99
C THR A 59 17.19 39.32 -12.12
N ALA A 60 16.88 40.07 -13.17
CA ALA A 60 15.53 40.57 -13.38
C ALA A 60 14.54 39.43 -13.70
N PHE A 61 13.43 39.35 -12.95
CA PHE A 61 12.38 38.35 -13.19
C PHE A 61 10.99 38.99 -13.21
N THR A 62 10.03 38.23 -13.72
CA THR A 62 8.59 38.56 -13.74
C THR A 62 7.81 37.34 -13.30
N GLU A 63 6.99 37.47 -12.26
CA GLU A 63 6.03 36.44 -11.87
C GLU A 63 4.81 36.51 -12.79
N TYR A 64 4.42 35.36 -13.33
CA TYR A 64 3.21 35.24 -14.12
C TYR A 64 1.97 35.33 -13.21
N ARG A 65 1.07 36.25 -13.54
CA ARG A 65 -0.22 36.45 -12.86
C ARG A 65 -1.34 36.58 -13.89
N PRO A 66 -2.61 36.31 -13.52
CA PRO A 66 -3.74 36.56 -14.40
C PRO A 66 -3.69 37.98 -14.98
N GLY A 67 -3.67 38.10 -16.32
CA GLY A 67 -3.49 39.36 -17.05
C GLY A 67 -2.06 39.69 -17.50
N THR A 68 -1.07 38.86 -17.14
CA THR A 68 0.31 38.98 -17.67
C THR A 68 0.38 38.30 -19.04
N SER A 69 0.79 39.02 -20.08
CA SER A 69 1.12 38.41 -21.37
C SER A 69 2.54 37.86 -21.33
N ALA A 70 2.71 36.54 -21.46
CA ALA A 70 4.06 35.94 -21.44
C ALA A 70 4.90 36.38 -22.65
N ALA A 71 4.23 36.70 -23.76
CA ALA A 71 4.86 37.19 -24.99
C ALA A 71 5.45 38.60 -24.86
N SER A 72 4.97 39.43 -23.91
CA SER A 72 5.48 40.79 -23.71
C SER A 72 6.69 40.86 -22.78
N VAL A 73 7.02 39.77 -22.08
CA VAL A 73 8.17 39.72 -21.17
C VAL A 73 9.46 39.54 -21.99
N PRO A 74 10.45 40.43 -21.89
CA PRO A 74 11.68 40.35 -22.68
C PRO A 74 12.48 39.07 -22.35
N PRO A 75 13.26 38.51 -23.29
CA PRO A 75 14.08 37.31 -23.05
C PRO A 75 15.10 37.48 -21.91
N SER A 76 15.57 38.70 -21.68
CA SER A 76 16.51 39.06 -20.61
C SER A 76 15.92 39.04 -19.19
N ARG A 77 14.59 38.88 -19.05
CA ARG A 77 13.94 38.64 -17.75
C ARG A 77 13.57 37.18 -17.62
N VAL A 78 13.72 36.61 -16.43
CA VAL A 78 13.24 35.26 -16.14
C VAL A 78 11.73 35.30 -15.94
N LEU A 79 10.97 34.51 -16.69
CA LEU A 79 9.53 34.33 -16.43
C LEU A 79 9.33 33.19 -15.44
N VAL A 80 8.65 33.47 -14.33
CA VAL A 80 8.34 32.48 -13.29
C VAL A 80 6.85 32.20 -13.28
N VAL A 81 6.44 30.95 -13.50
CA VAL A 81 5.03 30.54 -13.59
C VAL A 81 4.75 29.51 -12.51
N ASP A 82 3.87 29.81 -11.55
CA ASP A 82 3.33 28.81 -10.62
C ASP A 82 2.04 28.21 -11.20
N ASP A 83 1.71 26.99 -10.77
CA ASP A 83 0.50 26.26 -11.15
C ASP A 83 0.17 26.24 -12.66
N LEU A 84 1.19 25.95 -13.50
CA LEU A 84 1.07 25.92 -14.97
C LEU A 84 -0.10 25.09 -15.51
N HIS A 85 -0.48 24.01 -14.81
CA HIS A 85 -1.61 23.13 -15.12
C HIS A 85 -2.99 23.77 -15.01
N LEU A 86 -3.11 24.97 -14.42
CA LEU A 86 -4.37 25.69 -14.30
C LEU A 86 -4.59 26.70 -15.44
N LEU A 87 -3.61 26.88 -16.32
CA LEU A 87 -3.70 27.81 -17.45
C LEU A 87 -4.49 27.20 -18.61
N ASP A 88 -5.19 28.06 -19.35
CA ASP A 88 -5.86 27.70 -20.60
C ASP A 88 -4.87 27.53 -21.76
N GLU A 89 -5.37 27.05 -22.91
CA GLU A 89 -4.54 26.77 -24.08
C GLU A 89 -3.86 28.02 -24.64
N GLU A 90 -4.53 29.19 -24.63
CA GLU A 90 -3.95 30.43 -25.14
C GLU A 90 -2.71 30.84 -24.33
N HIS A 91 -2.80 30.80 -23.01
CA HIS A 91 -1.69 31.13 -22.14
C HIS A 91 -0.58 30.06 -22.17
N LEU A 92 -0.94 28.78 -22.31
CA LEU A 92 0.03 27.70 -22.51
C LEU A 92 0.80 27.87 -23.82
N ASP A 93 0.15 28.28 -24.91
CA ASP A 93 0.83 28.55 -26.18
C ASP A 93 1.83 29.70 -26.09
N GLN A 94 1.48 30.77 -25.37
CA GLN A 94 2.42 31.89 -25.13
C GLN A 94 3.65 31.45 -24.34
N ILE A 95 3.47 30.62 -23.30
CA ILE A 95 4.57 30.07 -22.51
C ILE A 95 5.38 29.06 -23.33
N GLY A 96 4.73 28.27 -24.18
CA GLY A 96 5.35 27.36 -25.14
C GLY A 96 6.26 28.09 -26.12
N GLY A 97 5.81 29.24 -26.64
CA GLY A 97 6.64 30.12 -27.46
C GLY A 97 7.92 30.57 -26.75
N ARG A 98 7.85 30.91 -25.46
CA ARG A 98 9.03 31.23 -24.65
C ARG A 98 9.93 30.02 -24.39
N ALA A 99 9.34 28.84 -24.17
CA ALA A 99 10.09 27.61 -23.96
C ALA A 99 10.92 27.19 -25.19
N LEU A 100 10.52 27.61 -26.39
CA LEU A 100 11.27 27.36 -27.64
C LEU A 100 12.55 28.19 -27.77
N ASP A 101 12.66 29.33 -27.08
CA ASP A 101 13.85 30.17 -27.09
C ASP A 101 14.81 29.77 -25.95
N PRO A 102 15.94 29.08 -26.21
CA PRO A 102 16.86 28.62 -25.17
C PRO A 102 17.54 29.77 -24.42
N THR A 103 17.52 30.98 -24.97
CA THR A 103 18.12 32.17 -24.35
C THR A 103 17.16 32.88 -23.40
N ALA A 104 15.87 32.58 -23.46
CA ALA A 104 14.87 33.12 -22.56
C ALA A 104 14.79 32.31 -21.26
N GLY A 105 14.96 32.99 -20.12
CA GLY A 105 14.77 32.39 -18.80
C GLY A 105 13.30 32.03 -18.56
N LEU A 106 13.05 30.79 -18.12
CA LEU A 106 11.71 30.25 -17.88
C LEU A 106 11.74 29.20 -16.75
N ILE A 107 11.08 29.51 -15.65
CA ILE A 107 10.92 28.61 -14.51
C ILE A 107 9.44 28.36 -14.32
N VAL A 108 9.02 27.10 -14.42
CA VAL A 108 7.60 26.73 -14.29
C VAL A 108 7.42 25.69 -13.20
N ALA A 109 6.32 25.79 -12.47
CA ALA A 109 5.88 24.76 -11.54
C ALA A 109 4.52 24.20 -11.93
N SER A 110 4.33 22.89 -11.76
CA SER A 110 3.07 22.24 -12.07
C SER A 110 2.79 21.02 -11.22
N ARG A 111 1.52 20.61 -11.16
CA ARG A 111 1.11 19.30 -10.68
C ARG A 111 1.31 18.25 -11.78
N PRO A 112 1.47 16.97 -11.43
CA PRO A 112 1.56 15.90 -12.42
C PRO A 112 0.23 15.68 -13.16
N TRP A 113 -0.88 16.26 -12.69
CA TRP A 113 -2.19 16.26 -13.33
C TRP A 113 -2.91 17.59 -13.03
N PRO A 114 -3.74 18.15 -13.94
CA PRO A 114 -4.03 17.68 -15.30
C PRO A 114 -2.84 17.88 -16.25
N ARG A 115 -2.84 17.16 -17.38
CA ARG A 115 -1.80 17.21 -18.41
C ARG A 115 -2.37 17.57 -19.78
N PRO A 116 -2.68 18.85 -20.02
CA PRO A 116 -3.01 19.30 -21.37
C PRO A 116 -1.78 19.15 -22.30
N ASP A 117 -2.03 19.03 -23.60
CA ASP A 117 -0.97 18.80 -24.60
C ASP A 117 0.06 19.94 -24.62
N GLY A 118 -0.39 21.20 -24.50
CA GLY A 118 0.48 22.37 -24.42
C GLY A 118 1.46 22.31 -23.25
N LEU A 119 1.01 21.86 -22.09
CA LEU A 119 1.88 21.65 -20.91
C LEU A 119 2.91 20.56 -21.17
N THR A 120 2.49 19.45 -21.76
CA THR A 120 3.39 18.34 -22.11
C THR A 120 4.47 18.78 -23.10
N ALA A 121 4.12 19.64 -24.06
CA ALA A 121 5.08 20.24 -24.98
C ALA A 121 6.10 21.13 -24.25
N ILE A 122 5.65 22.03 -23.36
CA ILE A 122 6.54 22.88 -22.55
C ILE A 122 7.50 22.03 -21.71
N TRP A 123 6.97 21.00 -21.03
CA TRP A 123 7.78 20.10 -20.20
C TRP A 123 8.89 19.44 -21.02
N ARG A 124 8.53 18.77 -22.14
CA ARG A 124 9.52 18.10 -23.01
C ARG A 124 10.61 19.05 -23.53
N ARG A 125 10.30 20.33 -23.71
CA ARG A 125 11.27 21.35 -24.14
C ARG A 125 12.22 21.72 -23.01
N LEU A 126 11.71 22.01 -21.82
CA LEU A 126 12.57 22.35 -20.68
C LEU A 126 13.46 21.18 -20.24
N GLU A 127 12.97 19.94 -20.38
CA GLU A 127 13.77 18.73 -20.10
C GLU A 127 14.96 18.52 -21.04
N GLN A 128 14.98 19.17 -22.22
CA GLN A 128 16.13 19.11 -23.12
C GLN A 128 17.34 19.86 -22.55
N ASP A 129 17.10 20.88 -21.72
CA ASP A 129 18.16 21.71 -21.14
C ASP A 129 18.57 21.23 -19.74
N ALA A 130 17.60 20.82 -18.93
CA ALA A 130 17.83 20.34 -17.57
C ALA A 130 16.76 19.34 -17.11
N PRO A 131 17.10 18.29 -16.34
CA PRO A 131 16.11 17.39 -15.76
C PRO A 131 15.07 18.11 -14.90
N ALA A 132 13.81 17.64 -14.94
CA ALA A 132 12.75 18.19 -14.11
C ALA A 132 13.02 17.97 -12.61
N VAL A 133 12.68 18.98 -11.80
CA VAL A 133 12.75 18.91 -10.34
C VAL A 133 11.46 18.27 -9.84
N VAL A 134 11.56 17.00 -9.42
CA VAL A 134 10.40 16.22 -8.96
C VAL A 134 10.24 16.31 -7.45
N LEU A 135 9.16 16.94 -7.00
CA LEU A 135 8.75 17.09 -5.60
C LEU A 135 7.48 16.27 -5.33
N GLY A 136 7.56 15.10 -4.70
CA GLY A 136 6.32 14.35 -4.43
C GLY A 136 6.39 13.29 -3.35
N GLN A 137 7.53 12.62 -3.22
CA GLN A 137 7.80 11.71 -2.12
C GLN A 137 9.03 12.17 -1.37
N LEU A 138 8.99 12.01 -0.06
CA LEU A 138 10.11 12.27 0.82
C LEU A 138 10.92 11.00 1.04
N SER A 139 12.22 11.12 0.81
CA SER A 139 13.17 10.12 1.29
C SER A 139 13.34 10.26 2.81
N ARG A 140 13.90 9.22 3.43
CA ARG A 140 14.29 9.26 4.85
C ARG A 140 15.23 10.44 5.15
N SER A 141 16.17 10.71 4.25
CA SER A 141 17.15 11.80 4.39
C SER A 141 16.47 13.17 4.35
N ASP A 142 15.48 13.36 3.48
CA ASP A 142 14.72 14.61 3.41
C ASP A 142 13.92 14.83 4.70
N ALA A 143 13.31 13.77 5.23
CA ALA A 143 12.55 13.82 6.48
C ALA A 143 13.45 14.10 7.71
N LEU A 144 14.66 13.53 7.76
CA LEU A 144 15.64 13.86 8.80
C LEU A 144 16.07 15.33 8.71
N THR A 145 16.33 15.82 7.51
CA THR A 145 16.70 17.22 7.27
C THR A 145 15.57 18.15 7.71
N TYR A 146 14.33 17.82 7.37
CA TYR A 146 13.14 18.52 7.84
C TYR A 146 13.08 18.58 9.37
N CYS A 147 13.26 17.45 10.06
CA CYS A 147 13.25 17.41 11.51
C CYS A 147 14.35 18.28 12.13
N GLN A 148 15.57 18.23 11.58
CA GLN A 148 16.70 19.05 12.04
C GLN A 148 16.42 20.55 11.89
N VAL A 149 15.95 20.98 10.71
CA VAL A 149 15.62 22.39 10.42
C VAL A 149 14.52 22.90 11.35
N HIS A 150 13.56 22.06 11.71
CA HIS A 150 12.46 22.41 12.59
C HIS A 150 12.72 22.11 14.08
N GLY A 151 13.94 21.71 14.45
CA GLY A 151 14.31 21.44 15.84
C GLY A 151 13.53 20.29 16.49
N ARG A 152 13.10 19.30 15.69
CA ARG A 152 12.29 18.16 16.13
C ARG A 152 13.16 16.94 16.37
N ALA A 153 12.96 16.29 17.51
CA ALA A 153 13.45 14.96 17.77
C ALA A 153 12.42 13.94 17.26
N VAL A 154 12.89 12.94 16.52
CA VAL A 154 12.09 11.80 16.06
C VAL A 154 12.99 10.58 16.10
N SER A 155 12.54 9.52 16.77
CA SER A 155 13.27 8.26 16.79
C SER A 155 13.40 7.63 15.39
N SER A 156 14.43 6.80 15.19
CA SER A 156 14.63 6.11 13.90
C SER A 156 13.45 5.19 13.54
N ALA A 157 12.80 4.60 14.56
CA ALA A 157 11.64 3.72 14.44
C ALA A 157 10.38 4.50 14.06
N CYS A 158 10.06 5.58 14.80
CA CYS A 158 8.92 6.47 14.48
C CYS A 158 9.05 7.03 13.06
N LEU A 159 10.24 7.47 12.67
CA LEU A 159 10.47 7.97 11.31
C LEU A 159 10.18 6.92 10.23
N THR A 160 10.59 5.66 10.45
CA THR A 160 10.30 4.57 9.51
C THR A 160 8.80 4.32 9.40
N GLN A 161 8.10 4.28 10.54
CA GLN A 161 6.66 4.05 10.55
C GLN A 161 5.88 5.19 9.92
N ILE A 162 6.21 6.45 10.22
CA ILE A 162 5.58 7.63 9.61
C ILE A 162 5.74 7.59 8.09
N LEU A 163 6.94 7.30 7.58
CA LEU A 163 7.15 7.21 6.13
C LEU A 163 6.39 6.04 5.50
N ALA A 164 6.29 4.90 6.18
CA ALA A 164 5.50 3.76 5.72
C ALA A 164 4.00 4.08 5.68
N ALA A 165 3.43 4.63 6.77
CA ALA A 165 2.02 4.99 6.88
C ALA A 165 1.60 6.06 5.86
N THR A 166 2.49 7.01 5.58
CA THR A 166 2.25 8.12 4.64
C THR A 166 2.66 7.80 3.20
N GLY A 167 3.25 6.62 2.94
CA GLY A 167 3.80 6.26 1.63
C GLY A 167 4.88 7.24 1.13
N GLY A 168 5.50 7.98 2.06
CA GLY A 168 6.41 9.08 1.79
C GLY A 168 5.75 10.31 1.12
N ILE A 169 4.44 10.37 0.93
CA ILE A 169 3.78 11.50 0.27
C ILE A 169 4.05 12.79 1.05
N SER A 170 4.66 13.78 0.38
CA SER A 170 5.28 14.93 1.04
C SER A 170 4.36 15.65 2.03
N TRP A 171 3.09 15.89 1.69
CA TRP A 171 2.17 16.61 2.56
C TRP A 171 1.71 15.79 3.77
N LEU A 172 1.49 14.48 3.60
CA LEU A 172 1.13 13.56 4.69
C LEU A 172 2.32 13.37 5.63
N ALA A 173 3.50 13.11 5.08
CA ALA A 173 4.72 12.89 5.84
C ALA A 173 5.11 14.14 6.65
N THR A 174 5.11 15.32 6.04
CA THR A 174 5.38 16.57 6.80
C THR A 174 4.32 16.85 7.83
N ARG A 175 3.05 16.60 7.51
CA ARG A 175 1.99 16.81 8.48
C ARG A 175 2.14 15.87 9.67
N ALA A 176 2.40 14.59 9.42
CA ALA A 176 2.68 13.60 10.44
C ALA A 176 3.88 14.01 11.31
N LEU A 177 5.01 14.40 10.70
CA LEU A 177 6.19 14.87 11.43
C LEU A 177 5.92 16.17 12.23
N SER A 178 5.01 17.02 11.75
CA SER A 178 4.63 18.26 12.44
C SER A 178 3.76 18.03 13.67
N LEU A 179 2.96 16.95 13.64
CA LEU A 179 2.04 16.55 14.71
C LEU A 179 2.67 15.56 15.69
N HIS A 180 3.70 14.84 15.26
CA HIS A 180 4.39 13.85 16.06
C HIS A 180 5.09 14.46 17.28
N ASP A 181 4.92 13.80 18.42
CA ASP A 181 5.62 14.01 19.68
C ASP A 181 6.15 12.65 20.17
N ASP A 182 7.44 12.57 20.50
CA ASP A 182 8.05 11.32 20.98
C ASP A 182 7.33 10.77 22.24
N ARG A 183 6.73 11.65 23.07
CA ARG A 183 6.02 11.26 24.29
C ARG A 183 4.73 10.50 24.04
N ASP A 184 4.02 10.85 22.97
CA ASP A 184 2.76 10.19 22.60
C ASP A 184 3.03 8.79 22.01
N CYS A 185 4.24 8.56 21.47
CA CYS A 185 4.61 7.32 20.79
C CYS A 185 5.19 6.25 21.73
N VAL A 186 5.61 6.59 22.95
CA VAL A 186 6.23 5.64 23.89
C VAL A 186 5.30 4.45 24.17
N ASP A 187 4.01 4.73 24.35
CA ASP A 187 2.98 3.73 24.64
C ASP A 187 2.04 3.47 23.44
N ASP A 188 2.32 4.04 22.28
CA ASP A 188 1.54 3.90 21.03
C ASP A 188 2.48 3.54 19.85
N PRO A 189 3.01 2.30 19.82
CA PRO A 189 3.95 1.88 18.78
C PRO A 189 3.31 1.78 17.39
N GLU A 190 1.99 1.87 17.27
CA GLU A 190 1.23 1.88 16.01
C GLU A 190 0.86 3.30 15.56
N HIS A 191 1.19 4.33 16.34
CA HIS A 191 0.87 5.72 16.07
C HIS A 191 -0.64 5.97 15.82
N SER A 192 -1.51 5.24 16.52
CA SER A 192 -2.96 5.36 16.44
C SER A 192 -3.45 6.79 16.70
N GLY A 193 -2.89 7.46 17.71
CA GLY A 193 -3.22 8.85 18.03
C GLY A 193 -2.84 9.82 16.91
N LEU A 194 -1.67 9.63 16.32
CA LEU A 194 -1.21 10.42 15.17
C LEU A 194 -2.09 10.17 13.94
N HIS A 195 -2.47 8.91 13.69
CA HIS A 195 -3.38 8.55 12.60
C HIS A 195 -4.72 9.26 12.76
N LEU A 196 -5.32 9.28 13.96
CA LEU A 196 -6.57 10.03 14.24
C LEU A 196 -6.45 11.51 13.90
N LEU A 197 -5.35 12.18 14.24
CA LEU A 197 -5.14 13.59 13.89
C LEU A 197 -5.04 13.82 12.38
N LEU A 198 -4.50 12.85 11.63
CA LEU A 198 -4.44 12.93 10.17
C LEU A 198 -5.79 12.64 9.51
N GLN A 199 -6.69 11.89 10.17
CA GLN A 199 -8.00 11.52 9.62
C GLN A 199 -8.84 12.75 9.26
N ASP A 200 -8.91 13.77 10.13
CA ASP A 200 -9.71 14.97 9.89
C ASP A 200 -9.26 15.73 8.64
N GLU A 201 -7.94 15.83 8.43
CA GLU A 201 -7.37 16.50 7.26
C GLU A 201 -7.57 15.70 5.97
N ILE A 202 -7.48 14.38 6.05
CA ILE A 202 -7.75 13.47 4.92
C ILE A 202 -9.24 13.52 4.56
N ALA A 203 -10.13 13.47 5.55
CA ALA A 203 -11.56 13.56 5.35
C ALA A 203 -11.95 14.91 4.73
N HIS A 204 -11.37 16.01 5.21
CA HIS A 204 -11.57 17.31 4.60
C HIS A 204 -11.12 17.33 3.13
N ARG A 205 -9.94 16.76 2.82
CA ARG A 205 -9.45 16.66 1.43
C ARG A 205 -10.41 15.87 0.55
N LEU A 206 -10.87 14.71 1.01
CA LEU A 206 -11.84 13.87 0.29
C LEU A 206 -13.16 14.59 0.06
N ASN A 207 -13.62 15.42 1.01
CA ASN A 207 -14.83 16.23 0.85
C ASN A 207 -14.68 17.34 -0.19
N THR A 208 -13.46 17.81 -0.47
CA THR A 208 -13.17 18.81 -1.50
C THR A 208 -12.82 18.22 -2.86
N ALA A 209 -12.58 16.91 -2.93
CA ALA A 209 -12.35 16.21 -4.19
C ALA A 209 -13.65 16.14 -5.01
N ASP A 210 -13.52 16.04 -6.34
CA ASP A 210 -14.68 15.76 -7.18
C ASP A 210 -15.30 14.39 -6.86
N ALA A 211 -16.56 14.21 -7.22
CA ALA A 211 -17.33 13.03 -6.86
C ALA A 211 -16.72 11.73 -7.43
N GLN A 212 -16.12 11.77 -8.62
CA GLN A 212 -15.54 10.59 -9.27
C GLN A 212 -14.23 10.18 -8.56
N LEU A 213 -13.35 11.14 -8.27
CA LEU A 213 -12.13 10.87 -7.52
C LEU A 213 -12.43 10.38 -6.10
N ARG A 214 -13.36 11.02 -5.40
CA ARG A 214 -13.78 10.60 -4.06
C ARG A 214 -14.27 9.15 -4.09
N HIS A 215 -15.16 8.84 -5.03
CA HIS A 215 -15.72 7.51 -5.18
C HIS A 215 -14.63 6.47 -5.48
N LEU A 216 -13.70 6.78 -6.40
CA LEU A 216 -12.54 5.93 -6.69
C LEU A 216 -11.73 5.65 -5.42
N VAL A 217 -11.35 6.68 -4.66
CA VAL A 217 -10.53 6.53 -3.44
C VAL A 217 -11.26 5.71 -2.38
N GLU A 218 -12.57 5.92 -2.20
CA GLU A 218 -13.42 5.12 -1.30
C GLU A 218 -13.40 3.63 -1.70
N LEU A 219 -13.61 3.35 -2.99
CA LEU A 219 -13.68 2.01 -3.56
C LEU A 219 -12.35 1.25 -3.46
N VAL A 220 -11.23 1.85 -3.87
CA VAL A 220 -9.89 1.21 -3.76
C VAL A 220 -9.37 1.09 -2.31
N SER A 221 -9.95 1.86 -1.38
CA SER A 221 -9.67 1.72 0.06
C SER A 221 -10.34 0.50 0.67
N ILE A 222 -11.52 0.14 0.18
CA ILE A 222 -12.24 -1.06 0.59
C ILE A 222 -11.61 -2.28 -0.08
N ASP A 223 -11.45 -2.23 -1.39
CA ASP A 223 -10.87 -3.31 -2.19
C ASP A 223 -9.80 -2.75 -3.15
N PRO A 224 -8.50 -2.95 -2.85
CA PRO A 224 -7.41 -2.51 -3.71
C PRO A 224 -7.42 -3.11 -5.12
N HIS A 225 -8.20 -4.17 -5.35
CA HIS A 225 -8.35 -4.87 -6.63
C HIS A 225 -9.74 -4.64 -7.24
N ALA A 226 -10.51 -3.70 -6.71
CA ALA A 226 -11.82 -3.40 -7.23
C ALA A 226 -11.75 -3.12 -8.74
N ASN A 227 -12.65 -3.75 -9.49
CA ASN A 227 -12.76 -3.47 -10.90
C ASN A 227 -13.23 -2.02 -11.06
N LEU A 228 -12.50 -1.25 -11.86
CA LEU A 228 -12.83 0.14 -12.17
C LEU A 228 -13.69 0.24 -13.44
N GLY A 229 -14.26 -0.89 -13.88
CA GLY A 229 -15.04 -1.03 -15.11
C GLY A 229 -16.36 -0.27 -15.14
N SER A 230 -16.85 0.22 -13.99
CA SER A 230 -17.95 1.18 -13.90
C SER A 230 -17.56 2.59 -14.37
N ILE A 231 -16.26 2.87 -14.54
CA ILE A 231 -15.73 4.12 -15.10
C ILE A 231 -15.60 3.95 -16.62
N GLU A 232 -16.26 4.84 -17.36
CA GLU A 232 -16.58 4.76 -18.81
C GLU A 232 -15.42 4.36 -19.76
N SER A 233 -14.16 4.53 -19.37
CA SER A 233 -12.98 4.06 -20.14
C SER A 233 -11.72 3.90 -19.29
N VAL A 234 -10.78 3.05 -19.73
CA VAL A 234 -9.44 2.88 -19.12
C VAL A 234 -8.68 4.21 -19.04
N SER A 235 -8.80 5.06 -20.06
CA SER A 235 -8.18 6.39 -20.09
C SER A 235 -8.72 7.30 -18.97
N ALA A 236 -10.04 7.23 -18.70
CA ALA A 236 -10.65 7.99 -17.62
C ALA A 236 -10.20 7.48 -16.24
N VAL A 237 -10.03 6.16 -16.08
CA VAL A 237 -9.48 5.56 -14.87
C VAL A 237 -8.05 6.01 -14.62
N ASP A 238 -7.18 5.94 -15.63
CA ASP A 238 -5.78 6.37 -15.51
C ASP A 238 -5.68 7.87 -15.19
N ALA A 239 -6.57 8.69 -15.75
CA ALA A 239 -6.67 10.11 -15.43
C ALA A 239 -7.07 10.33 -13.96
N LEU A 240 -8.04 9.59 -13.44
CA LEU A 240 -8.45 9.66 -12.02
C LEU A 240 -7.36 9.15 -11.07
N ILE A 241 -6.63 8.10 -11.44
CA ILE A 241 -5.47 7.62 -10.66
C ILE A 241 -4.38 8.69 -10.63
N ALA A 242 -4.07 9.30 -11.78
CA ALA A 242 -3.10 10.37 -11.88
C ALA A 242 -3.53 11.60 -11.05
N GLN A 243 -4.82 11.93 -11.05
CA GLN A 243 -5.40 12.98 -10.22
C GLN A 243 -5.30 12.64 -8.73
N GLY A 244 -5.67 11.43 -8.32
CA GLY A 244 -5.60 10.98 -6.92
C GLY A 244 -4.17 10.96 -6.38
N HIS A 245 -3.19 10.59 -7.21
CA HIS A 245 -1.77 10.76 -6.88
C HIS A 245 -1.38 12.24 -6.81
N ALA A 246 -1.82 13.08 -7.76
CA ALA A 246 -1.56 14.52 -7.72
C ALA A 246 -2.10 15.19 -6.44
N GLU A 247 -3.25 14.75 -5.91
CA GLU A 247 -3.82 15.19 -4.62
C GLU A 247 -3.13 14.53 -3.40
N GLY A 248 -2.29 13.52 -3.63
CA GLY A 248 -1.60 12.77 -2.58
C GLY A 248 -2.52 11.86 -1.76
N LEU A 249 -3.62 11.39 -2.37
CA LEU A 249 -4.55 10.41 -1.81
C LEU A 249 -4.22 8.99 -2.23
N LEU A 250 -3.69 8.84 -3.46
CA LEU A 250 -3.25 7.57 -4.03
C LEU A 250 -1.72 7.56 -4.25
N LEU A 251 -1.16 6.36 -4.24
CA LEU A 251 0.16 6.08 -4.76
C LEU A 251 0.12 6.04 -6.30
N ARG A 252 1.29 6.12 -6.95
CA ARG A 252 1.41 6.08 -8.42
C ARG A 252 0.75 4.88 -9.09
N ASN A 253 0.61 3.78 -8.37
CA ASN A 253 0.01 2.53 -8.86
C ASN A 253 -1.51 2.46 -8.61
N GLY A 254 -2.15 3.56 -8.22
CA GLY A 254 -3.59 3.61 -7.95
C GLY A 254 -4.01 3.08 -6.58
N ARG A 255 -3.09 2.51 -5.79
CA ARG A 255 -3.43 2.08 -4.42
C ARG A 255 -3.59 3.29 -3.50
N PRO A 256 -4.50 3.26 -2.53
CA PRO A 256 -4.61 4.33 -1.54
C PRO A 256 -3.36 4.35 -0.66
N VAL A 257 -2.95 5.55 -0.25
CA VAL A 257 -1.89 5.70 0.75
C VAL A 257 -2.36 5.03 2.06
N PRO A 258 -1.52 4.29 2.81
CA PRO A 258 -2.00 3.49 3.95
C PRO A 258 -2.79 4.29 5.01
N VAL A 259 -2.33 5.49 5.36
CA VAL A 259 -3.06 6.37 6.28
C VAL A 259 -4.36 6.92 5.67
N VAL A 260 -4.41 7.12 4.36
CA VAL A 260 -5.63 7.52 3.64
C VAL A 260 -6.65 6.39 3.67
N ARG A 261 -6.23 5.15 3.37
CA ARG A 261 -7.08 3.96 3.46
C ARG A 261 -7.68 3.82 4.86
N SER A 262 -6.83 3.94 5.88
CA SER A 262 -7.25 3.84 7.28
C SER A 262 -8.25 4.94 7.65
N ALA A 263 -8.01 6.18 7.19
CA ALA A 263 -8.92 7.30 7.42
C ALA A 263 -10.26 7.13 6.70
N VAL A 264 -10.26 6.64 5.47
CA VAL A 264 -11.49 6.32 4.72
C VAL A 264 -12.29 5.26 5.48
N LEU A 265 -11.68 4.15 5.86
CA LEU A 265 -12.37 3.07 6.56
C LEU A 265 -12.92 3.51 7.93
N ALA A 266 -12.22 4.42 8.62
CA ALA A 266 -12.65 4.92 9.93
C ALA A 266 -13.74 6.00 9.85
N SER A 267 -13.71 6.87 8.83
CA SER A 267 -14.63 8.02 8.71
C SER A 267 -15.84 7.76 7.83
N THR A 268 -15.82 6.71 7.00
CA THR A 268 -16.94 6.39 6.10
C THR A 268 -18.10 5.78 6.89
N PRO A 269 -19.33 6.32 6.79
CA PRO A 269 -20.50 5.75 7.46
C PRO A 269 -20.75 4.28 7.07
N ALA A 270 -21.22 3.48 8.03
CA ALA A 270 -21.39 2.03 7.84
C ALA A 270 -22.28 1.64 6.65
N HIS A 271 -23.36 2.40 6.38
CA HIS A 271 -24.23 2.15 5.22
C HIS A 271 -23.49 2.34 3.89
N ARG A 272 -22.66 3.40 3.79
CA ARG A 272 -21.86 3.69 2.60
C ARG A 272 -20.77 2.64 2.38
N LEU A 273 -20.14 2.16 3.46
CA LEU A 273 -19.21 1.04 3.37
C LEU A 273 -19.90 -0.24 2.87
N ALA A 274 -21.13 -0.50 3.28
CA ALA A 274 -21.91 -1.65 2.80
C ALA A 274 -22.27 -1.52 1.31
N GLU A 275 -22.67 -0.32 0.86
CA GLU A 275 -22.92 -0.02 -0.56
C GLU A 275 -21.69 -0.30 -1.43
N LEU A 276 -20.53 0.25 -1.05
CA LEU A 276 -19.28 0.09 -1.82
C LEU A 276 -18.77 -1.36 -1.81
N ARG A 277 -18.98 -2.10 -0.72
CA ARG A 277 -18.69 -3.55 -0.66
C ARG A 277 -19.62 -4.33 -1.60
N ALA A 278 -20.90 -3.96 -1.64
CA ALA A 278 -21.85 -4.59 -2.55
C ALA A 278 -21.45 -4.32 -4.01
N GLU A 279 -21.04 -3.10 -4.35
CA GLU A 279 -20.58 -2.72 -5.69
C GLU A 279 -19.33 -3.50 -6.13
N THR A 280 -18.30 -3.54 -5.29
CA THR A 280 -17.07 -4.32 -5.56
C THR A 280 -17.34 -5.82 -5.69
N SER A 281 -18.30 -6.35 -4.91
CA SER A 281 -18.74 -7.75 -5.01
C SER A 281 -19.60 -8.01 -6.25
N ALA A 282 -20.42 -7.04 -6.68
CA ALA A 282 -21.26 -7.13 -7.86
C ALA A 282 -20.43 -7.06 -9.15
N ASP A 283 -19.37 -6.24 -9.16
CA ASP A 283 -18.40 -6.17 -10.26
C ASP A 283 -17.53 -7.44 -10.34
N ARG A 284 -17.15 -8.02 -9.20
CA ARG A 284 -16.60 -9.38 -9.19
C ARG A 284 -17.62 -10.38 -9.75
N SER A 285 -18.89 -10.28 -9.38
CA SER A 285 -19.96 -11.18 -9.83
C SER A 285 -20.38 -10.99 -11.30
N SER A 286 -20.20 -9.80 -11.88
CA SER A 286 -20.50 -9.50 -13.29
C SER A 286 -19.34 -9.90 -14.21
N LEU A 287 -18.09 -9.89 -13.72
CA LEU A 287 -16.98 -10.62 -14.34
C LEU A 287 -17.15 -12.16 -14.26
N ILE A 288 -17.97 -12.65 -13.31
CA ILE A 288 -18.44 -14.04 -13.22
C ILE A 288 -19.66 -14.27 -14.15
N SER A 289 -19.89 -13.45 -15.17
CA SER A 289 -20.68 -13.94 -16.32
C SER A 289 -19.74 -14.58 -17.34
N HIS A 290 -19.39 -15.84 -17.11
CA HIS A 290 -19.42 -16.94 -18.09
C HIS A 290 -19.40 -18.21 -17.23
N ASP A 291 -20.52 -18.95 -17.20
CA ASP A 291 -20.62 -20.36 -16.81
C ASP A 291 -19.60 -20.80 -15.75
N ASP A 292 -19.98 -20.83 -14.45
CA ASP A 292 -19.11 -21.21 -13.33
C ASP A 292 -18.74 -22.71 -13.40
N ALA A 293 -18.00 -23.09 -14.44
CA ALA A 293 -17.42 -24.40 -14.65
C ALA A 293 -16.32 -24.68 -13.62
N SER A 294 -15.77 -23.64 -12.99
CA SER A 294 -14.72 -23.77 -11.97
C SER A 294 -15.26 -24.23 -10.62
N ALA A 295 -16.39 -23.73 -10.13
CA ALA A 295 -16.96 -24.16 -8.85
C ALA A 295 -17.25 -25.67 -8.76
N PRO A 296 -17.89 -26.35 -9.74
CA PRO A 296 -18.08 -27.79 -9.66
C PRO A 296 -16.76 -28.54 -9.73
N LEU A 297 -15.75 -28.04 -10.46
CA LEU A 297 -14.40 -28.63 -10.50
C LEU A 297 -13.68 -28.48 -9.16
N LEU A 298 -13.73 -27.30 -8.54
CA LEU A 298 -13.14 -27.03 -7.22
C LEU A 298 -13.85 -27.83 -6.12
N GLN A 299 -15.17 -27.99 -6.20
CA GLN A 299 -15.91 -28.85 -5.27
C GLN A 299 -15.57 -30.33 -5.46
N GLN A 300 -15.36 -30.78 -6.70
CA GLN A 300 -14.84 -32.12 -6.98
C GLN A 300 -13.41 -32.29 -6.43
N ALA A 301 -12.55 -31.29 -6.62
CA ALA A 301 -11.18 -31.25 -6.11
C ALA A 301 -11.16 -31.40 -4.57
N LEU A 302 -12.02 -30.67 -3.87
CA LEU A 302 -12.19 -30.79 -2.42
C LEU A 302 -12.67 -32.19 -2.00
N ASN A 303 -13.61 -32.78 -2.76
CA ASN A 303 -14.10 -34.12 -2.48
C ASN A 303 -13.01 -35.19 -2.65
N VAL A 304 -12.16 -35.09 -3.68
CA VAL A 304 -11.05 -36.04 -3.87
C VAL A 304 -9.90 -35.79 -2.89
N TRP A 305 -9.60 -34.53 -2.56
CA TRP A 305 -8.70 -34.15 -1.47
C TRP A 305 -9.10 -34.83 -0.16
N SER A 306 -10.37 -34.72 0.23
CA SER A 306 -10.87 -35.30 1.49
C SER A 306 -10.72 -36.83 1.56
N LYS A 307 -10.57 -37.50 0.41
CA LYS A 307 -10.34 -38.94 0.29
C LYS A 307 -8.85 -39.30 0.26
N GLY A 308 -7.95 -38.33 0.25
CA GLY A 308 -6.50 -38.52 0.17
C GLY A 308 -5.93 -38.59 -1.24
N ASP A 309 -6.72 -38.30 -2.28
CA ASP A 309 -6.24 -38.27 -3.67
C ASP A 309 -5.74 -36.86 -4.03
N LEU A 310 -4.49 -36.58 -3.65
CA LEU A 310 -3.84 -35.28 -3.85
C LEU A 310 -3.58 -34.97 -5.32
N ASP A 311 -3.23 -35.98 -6.12
CA ASP A 311 -2.95 -35.82 -7.55
C ASP A 311 -4.24 -35.59 -8.35
N GLY A 312 -5.32 -36.30 -8.00
CA GLY A 312 -6.65 -36.03 -8.54
C GLY A 312 -7.15 -34.63 -8.18
N ALA A 313 -6.90 -34.15 -6.95
CA ALA A 313 -7.23 -32.79 -6.55
C ALA A 313 -6.46 -31.74 -7.37
N ALA A 314 -5.16 -31.97 -7.59
CA ALA A 314 -4.33 -31.07 -8.39
C ALA A 314 -4.79 -30.97 -9.84
N GLY A 315 -5.12 -32.09 -10.49
CA GLY A 315 -5.62 -32.09 -11.86
C GLY A 315 -6.92 -31.29 -12.01
N LEU A 316 -7.84 -31.41 -11.05
CA LEU A 316 -9.10 -30.67 -11.05
C LEU A 316 -8.92 -29.17 -10.77
N VAL A 317 -7.93 -28.79 -9.96
CA VAL A 317 -7.58 -27.37 -9.76
C VAL A 317 -6.99 -26.79 -11.03
N GLU A 318 -6.09 -27.50 -11.71
CA GLU A 318 -5.53 -27.07 -13.00
C GLU A 318 -6.63 -26.92 -14.07
N GLU A 319 -7.56 -27.86 -14.14
CA GLU A 319 -8.70 -27.80 -15.05
C GLU A 319 -9.62 -26.61 -14.74
N ALA A 320 -9.87 -26.33 -13.46
CA ALA A 320 -10.62 -25.15 -13.03
C ALA A 320 -9.91 -23.83 -13.40
N GLU A 321 -8.57 -23.79 -13.27
CA GLU A 321 -7.76 -22.65 -13.69
C GLU A 321 -7.81 -22.43 -15.20
N MET A 322 -7.75 -23.50 -16.00
CA MET A 322 -7.87 -23.42 -17.46
C MET A 322 -9.27 -22.98 -17.91
N ALA A 323 -10.33 -23.41 -17.21
CA ALA A 323 -11.70 -23.07 -17.53
C ALA A 323 -12.04 -21.60 -17.21
N ALA A 324 -11.51 -21.05 -16.11
CA ALA A 324 -11.85 -19.70 -15.62
C ALA A 324 -10.73 -18.65 -15.76
N GLY A 325 -9.54 -19.00 -16.26
CA GLY A 325 -8.43 -18.06 -16.44
C GLY A 325 -7.80 -17.57 -15.12
N SER A 326 -7.87 -18.40 -14.07
CA SER A 326 -7.58 -18.13 -12.63
C SER A 326 -8.81 -17.73 -11.81
N PRO A 327 -9.57 -18.71 -11.28
CA PRO A 327 -10.71 -18.43 -10.41
C PRO A 327 -10.23 -17.71 -9.15
N ASN A 328 -10.78 -16.52 -8.89
CA ASN A 328 -10.55 -15.80 -7.65
C ASN A 328 -11.48 -16.35 -6.55
N SER A 329 -11.17 -17.56 -6.10
CA SER A 329 -11.91 -18.31 -5.08
C SER A 329 -10.99 -18.66 -3.92
N ASP A 330 -11.45 -18.39 -2.70
CA ASP A 330 -10.75 -18.77 -1.46
C ASP A 330 -10.44 -20.28 -1.43
N LEU A 331 -11.36 -21.11 -1.94
CA LEU A 331 -11.17 -22.55 -2.05
C LEU A 331 -10.07 -22.92 -3.06
N ALA A 332 -9.97 -22.21 -4.19
CA ALA A 332 -8.90 -22.44 -5.16
C ALA A 332 -7.52 -22.07 -4.59
N ALA A 333 -7.44 -20.97 -3.83
CA ALA A 333 -6.22 -20.56 -3.13
C ALA A 333 -5.83 -21.61 -2.08
N ASP A 334 -6.78 -22.04 -1.24
CA ASP A 334 -6.55 -23.03 -0.19
C ASP A 334 -6.08 -24.38 -0.76
N LEU A 335 -6.74 -24.90 -1.79
CA LEU A 335 -6.37 -26.16 -2.44
C LEU A 335 -4.99 -26.06 -3.09
N ALA A 336 -4.73 -25.04 -3.91
CA ALA A 336 -3.44 -24.86 -4.56
C ALA A 336 -2.31 -24.75 -3.53
N ALA A 337 -2.50 -23.94 -2.49
CA ALA A 337 -1.51 -23.77 -1.44
C ALA A 337 -1.25 -25.08 -0.67
N ALA A 338 -2.30 -25.81 -0.29
CA ALA A 338 -2.15 -27.08 0.42
C ALA A 338 -1.45 -28.14 -0.45
N ILE A 339 -1.80 -28.24 -1.73
CA ILE A 339 -1.16 -29.15 -2.69
C ILE A 339 0.33 -28.85 -2.84
N TRP A 340 0.72 -27.58 -2.97
CA TRP A 340 2.14 -27.21 -3.07
C TRP A 340 2.91 -27.42 -1.76
N ALA A 341 2.25 -27.24 -0.61
CA ALA A 341 2.84 -27.55 0.69
C ALA A 341 3.12 -29.06 0.84
N GLU A 342 2.17 -29.91 0.46
CA GLU A 342 2.33 -31.37 0.44
C GLU A 342 3.49 -31.82 -0.44
N ARG A 343 3.75 -31.11 -1.54
CA ARG A 343 4.90 -31.37 -2.43
C ARG A 343 6.22 -30.80 -1.93
N GLY A 344 6.26 -30.23 -0.72
CA GLY A 344 7.47 -29.64 -0.14
C GLY A 344 7.91 -28.36 -0.83
N LEU A 345 6.98 -27.60 -1.43
CA LEU A 345 7.23 -26.35 -2.14
C LEU A 345 6.59 -25.15 -1.40
N PRO A 346 7.06 -24.78 -0.20
CA PRO A 346 6.44 -23.76 0.65
C PRO A 346 6.46 -22.36 0.02
N LEU A 347 7.48 -22.05 -0.79
CA LEU A 347 7.53 -20.77 -1.52
C LEU A 347 6.40 -20.66 -2.55
N ILE A 348 6.12 -21.74 -3.29
CA ILE A 348 5.05 -21.76 -4.29
C ILE A 348 3.69 -21.75 -3.61
N SER A 349 3.54 -22.51 -2.51
CA SER A 349 2.36 -22.43 -1.65
C SER A 349 2.07 -20.99 -1.21
N SER A 350 3.11 -20.25 -0.78
CA SER A 350 2.97 -18.83 -0.42
C SER A 350 2.63 -17.93 -1.60
N GLN A 351 3.07 -18.26 -2.81
CA GLN A 351 2.73 -17.50 -4.02
C GLN A 351 1.27 -17.72 -4.42
N SER A 352 0.68 -18.89 -4.14
CA SER A 352 -0.74 -19.17 -4.42
C SER A 352 -1.67 -18.14 -3.76
N TYR A 353 -1.43 -17.79 -2.49
CA TYR A 353 -2.20 -16.74 -1.80
C TYR A 353 -1.87 -15.32 -2.25
N LEU A 354 -0.69 -15.08 -2.83
CA LEU A 354 -0.38 -13.76 -3.42
C LEU A 354 -1.03 -13.58 -4.78
N ALA A 355 -1.12 -14.67 -5.56
CA ALA A 355 -1.80 -14.70 -6.84
C ALA A 355 -3.33 -14.65 -6.68
N ARG A 356 -3.84 -15.20 -5.57
CA ARG A 356 -5.27 -15.23 -5.21
C ARG A 356 -5.47 -14.76 -3.77
N PRO A 357 -5.49 -13.45 -3.53
CA PRO A 357 -5.74 -12.91 -2.20
C PRO A 357 -7.11 -13.33 -1.69
N THR A 358 -7.18 -13.79 -0.44
CA THR A 358 -8.41 -14.31 0.15
C THR A 358 -9.10 -13.26 1.02
N ASP A 359 -10.43 -13.23 1.00
CA ASP A 359 -11.24 -12.37 1.86
C ASP A 359 -11.93 -13.15 3.00
N ASP A 360 -11.97 -14.49 2.90
CA ASP A 360 -12.48 -15.36 3.96
C ASP A 360 -11.52 -15.40 5.19
N PRO A 361 -12.04 -15.28 6.42
CA PRO A 361 -11.22 -15.34 7.62
C PRO A 361 -10.50 -16.68 7.82
N ALA A 362 -11.09 -17.81 7.44
CA ALA A 362 -10.44 -19.11 7.59
C ALA A 362 -9.29 -19.28 6.59
N SER A 363 -9.49 -18.90 5.33
CA SER A 363 -8.44 -18.92 4.30
C SER A 363 -7.31 -17.93 4.62
N SER A 364 -7.62 -16.79 5.26
CA SER A 364 -6.60 -15.86 5.75
C SER A 364 -5.68 -16.48 6.80
N VAL A 365 -6.21 -17.30 7.71
CA VAL A 365 -5.40 -18.06 8.68
C VAL A 365 -4.54 -19.13 8.00
N ARG A 366 -5.03 -19.75 6.92
CA ARG A 366 -4.23 -20.71 6.12
C ARG A 366 -3.12 -20.01 5.34
N ALA A 367 -3.37 -18.80 4.82
CA ALA A 367 -2.35 -17.97 4.21
C ALA A 367 -1.25 -17.58 5.21
N LEU A 368 -1.64 -17.21 6.44
CA LEU A 368 -0.72 -16.93 7.54
C LEU A 368 0.24 -18.10 7.80
N LEU A 369 -0.30 -19.32 7.91
CA LEU A 369 0.47 -20.55 8.08
C LEU A 369 1.51 -20.73 6.98
N VAL A 370 1.08 -20.57 5.73
CA VAL A 370 1.94 -20.78 4.57
C VAL A 370 3.03 -19.71 4.48
N HIS A 371 2.72 -18.44 4.74
CA HIS A 371 3.71 -17.37 4.75
C HIS A 371 4.76 -17.57 5.85
N ALA A 372 4.33 -17.97 7.05
CA ALA A 372 5.24 -18.32 8.13
C ALA A 372 6.14 -19.50 7.76
N GLY A 373 5.56 -20.58 7.22
CA GLY A 373 6.30 -21.77 6.78
C GLY A 373 7.29 -21.51 5.63
N ALA A 374 7.01 -20.52 4.78
CA ALA A 374 7.91 -20.09 3.72
C ALA A 374 9.03 -19.13 4.18
N GLY A 375 9.08 -18.78 5.48
CA GLY A 375 10.07 -17.87 6.04
C GLY A 375 9.77 -16.39 5.79
N PHE A 376 8.52 -16.04 5.50
CA PHE A 376 8.07 -14.66 5.29
C PHE A 376 6.98 -14.27 6.30
N PRO A 377 7.27 -14.30 7.62
CA PRO A 377 6.30 -13.88 8.61
C PRO A 377 5.86 -12.43 8.37
N ASP A 378 6.73 -11.53 7.90
CA ASP A 378 6.33 -10.14 7.61
C ASP A 378 5.28 -9.97 6.49
N ARG A 379 4.94 -11.05 5.75
CA ARG A 379 3.79 -11.05 4.83
C ARG A 379 2.44 -11.18 5.54
N PHE A 380 2.44 -11.31 6.87
CA PHE A 380 1.28 -11.05 7.72
C PHE A 380 0.74 -9.68 7.35
N HIS A 381 -0.34 -9.63 6.56
CA HIS A 381 -1.04 -8.37 6.44
C HIS A 381 -1.65 -8.07 7.82
N ASP A 382 -1.38 -6.88 8.36
CA ASP A 382 -2.14 -6.29 9.48
C ASP A 382 -3.56 -5.93 9.01
N ARG A 383 -4.30 -6.94 8.55
CA ARG A 383 -5.75 -6.86 8.49
C ARG A 383 -6.23 -7.14 9.92
N GLN A 384 -7.02 -6.22 10.49
CA GLN A 384 -7.76 -6.50 11.72
C GLN A 384 -8.45 -7.85 11.55
N SER A 385 -8.20 -8.78 12.48
CA SER A 385 -8.82 -10.11 12.48
C SER A 385 -10.33 -9.92 12.33
N VAL A 386 -10.87 -10.22 11.15
CA VAL A 386 -12.31 -10.18 10.93
C VAL A 386 -12.86 -11.24 11.88
N ALA A 387 -13.73 -10.82 12.80
CA ALA A 387 -14.26 -11.71 13.83
C ALA A 387 -14.82 -12.98 13.17
N GLN A 388 -14.12 -14.11 13.33
CA GLN A 388 -14.59 -15.37 12.75
C GLN A 388 -15.92 -15.76 13.40
N SER A 389 -16.79 -16.40 12.63
CA SER A 389 -18.03 -16.97 13.18
C SER A 389 -17.65 -17.93 14.33
N PRO A 390 -18.33 -17.87 15.50
CA PRO A 390 -17.98 -18.65 16.69
C PRO A 390 -18.36 -20.13 16.57
N THR A 391 -18.02 -20.75 15.44
CA THR A 391 -18.09 -22.18 15.16
C THR A 391 -16.86 -22.86 15.74
N THR A 392 -16.93 -24.17 15.99
CA THR A 392 -15.77 -24.94 16.51
C THR A 392 -14.53 -24.77 15.63
N LEU A 393 -14.70 -24.83 14.29
CA LEU A 393 -13.60 -24.60 13.34
C LEU A 393 -13.10 -23.14 13.38
N GLY A 394 -14.02 -22.17 13.47
CA GLY A 394 -13.65 -20.76 13.58
C GLY A 394 -12.84 -20.46 14.85
N VAL A 395 -13.29 -20.94 16.01
CA VAL A 395 -12.53 -20.76 17.27
C VAL A 395 -11.18 -21.49 17.20
N ALA A 396 -11.12 -22.68 16.58
CA ALA A 396 -9.85 -23.38 16.35
C ALA A 396 -8.88 -22.52 15.54
N LEU A 397 -9.33 -21.91 14.43
CA LEU A 397 -8.49 -21.09 13.56
C LEU A 397 -8.11 -19.75 14.20
N GLN A 398 -8.96 -19.14 15.03
CA GLN A 398 -8.62 -17.95 15.82
C GLN A 398 -7.48 -18.23 16.80
N LEU A 399 -7.57 -19.32 17.57
CA LEU A 399 -6.51 -19.73 18.49
C LEU A 399 -5.24 -20.14 17.75
N PHE A 400 -5.40 -20.76 16.58
CA PHE A 400 -4.28 -21.12 15.72
C PHE A 400 -3.53 -19.88 15.20
N GLU A 401 -4.26 -18.87 14.72
CA GLU A 401 -3.67 -17.58 14.31
C GLU A 401 -2.89 -16.92 15.45
N ALA A 402 -3.52 -16.79 16.62
CA ALA A 402 -2.90 -16.15 17.78
C ALA A 402 -1.61 -16.89 18.19
N GLY A 403 -1.70 -18.22 18.33
CA GLY A 403 -0.56 -19.06 18.69
C GLY A 403 0.57 -19.03 17.67
N LEU A 404 0.25 -19.06 16.37
CA LEU A 404 1.24 -19.02 15.31
C LEU A 404 1.98 -17.68 15.26
N ARG A 405 1.26 -16.56 15.34
CA ARG A 405 1.86 -15.21 15.38
C ARG A 405 2.78 -15.04 16.58
N ASP A 406 2.39 -15.56 17.73
CA ASP A 406 3.20 -15.49 18.95
C ASP A 406 4.44 -16.39 18.87
N SER A 407 4.33 -17.58 18.25
CA SER A 407 5.43 -18.55 18.16
C SER A 407 6.63 -18.09 17.33
N VAL A 408 6.42 -17.20 16.36
CA VAL A 408 7.48 -16.72 15.46
C VAL A 408 8.23 -15.49 16.01
N LYS A 409 7.79 -14.95 17.15
CA LYS A 409 8.47 -13.84 17.82
C LYS A 409 9.82 -14.29 18.39
N GLN A 410 10.76 -13.35 18.53
CA GLN A 410 12.08 -13.63 19.11
C GLN A 410 12.01 -14.23 20.53
N GLN A 411 10.98 -13.85 21.30
CA GLN A 411 10.69 -14.39 22.63
C GLN A 411 9.20 -14.76 22.67
N PRO A 412 8.84 -16.00 22.30
CA PRO A 412 7.46 -16.43 22.28
C PRO A 412 6.91 -16.53 23.71
N PRO A 413 5.70 -15.98 23.99
CA PRO A 413 5.07 -16.14 25.29
C PRO A 413 4.65 -17.60 25.52
N ALA A 414 4.56 -18.03 26.79
CA ALA A 414 4.09 -19.38 27.15
C ALA A 414 2.67 -19.68 26.61
N SER A 415 1.85 -18.64 26.41
CA SER A 415 0.51 -18.75 25.82
C SER A 415 0.50 -19.17 24.35
N ALA A 416 1.63 -19.03 23.64
CA ALA A 416 1.72 -19.40 22.22
C ALA A 416 1.47 -20.90 22.05
N LEU A 417 2.18 -21.72 22.83
CA LEU A 417 2.04 -23.17 22.78
C LEU A 417 0.66 -23.62 23.27
N SER A 418 0.16 -23.07 24.38
CA SER A 418 -1.17 -23.44 24.88
C SER A 418 -2.29 -23.12 23.87
N SER A 419 -2.18 -21.99 23.16
CA SER A 419 -3.14 -21.63 22.10
C SER A 419 -3.09 -22.61 20.93
N LEU A 420 -1.89 -23.04 20.51
CA LEU A 420 -1.71 -24.02 19.42
C LEU A 420 -2.23 -25.42 19.81
N VAL A 421 -2.01 -25.85 21.04
CA VAL A 421 -2.57 -27.12 21.57
C VAL A 421 -4.09 -27.07 21.58
N GLN A 422 -4.68 -26.00 22.10
CA GLN A 422 -6.13 -25.83 22.13
C GLN A 422 -6.73 -25.70 20.73
N ALA A 423 -6.04 -25.03 19.81
CA ALA A 423 -6.41 -24.97 18.41
C ALA A 423 -6.46 -26.37 17.77
N SER A 424 -5.48 -27.22 18.07
CA SER A 424 -5.44 -28.61 17.61
C SER A 424 -6.63 -29.44 18.12
N GLU A 425 -6.94 -29.35 19.41
CA GLU A 425 -8.08 -30.05 20.01
C GLU A 425 -9.41 -29.64 19.35
N LEU A 426 -9.63 -28.33 19.19
CA LEU A 426 -10.85 -27.81 18.56
C LEU A 426 -10.90 -28.12 17.06
N TYR A 427 -9.76 -28.11 16.36
CA TYR A 427 -9.70 -28.51 14.96
C TYR A 427 -10.10 -29.98 14.80
N SER A 428 -9.63 -30.87 15.67
CA SER A 428 -10.05 -32.28 15.71
C SER A 428 -11.55 -32.40 16.01
N ALA A 429 -12.06 -31.65 17.00
CA ALA A 429 -13.48 -31.64 17.34
C ALA A 429 -14.38 -31.13 16.20
N SER A 430 -13.87 -30.24 15.35
CA SER A 430 -14.59 -29.70 14.18
C SER A 430 -14.83 -30.74 13.08
N LYS A 431 -14.08 -31.84 13.08
CA LYS A 431 -14.05 -32.86 12.01
C LYS A 431 -13.77 -32.27 10.62
N SER A 432 -13.08 -31.14 10.58
CA SER A 432 -12.67 -30.52 9.32
C SER A 432 -11.68 -31.43 8.58
N VAL A 433 -11.99 -31.68 7.30
CA VAL A 433 -11.14 -32.37 6.34
C VAL A 433 -10.68 -31.44 5.21
N GLY A 434 -10.85 -30.12 5.42
CA GLY A 434 -10.51 -29.10 4.44
C GLY A 434 -9.00 -29.02 4.16
N PRO A 435 -8.63 -28.40 3.02
CA PRO A 435 -7.24 -28.24 2.61
C PRO A 435 -6.51 -27.27 3.55
N ILE A 436 -5.42 -27.72 4.15
CA ILE A 436 -4.53 -26.91 4.98
C ILE A 436 -3.09 -27.35 4.73
N ALA A 437 -2.18 -26.39 4.67
CA ALA A 437 -0.78 -26.65 4.33
C ALA A 437 -0.02 -27.44 5.40
N GLU A 438 -0.45 -27.35 6.66
CA GLU A 438 0.06 -28.15 7.76
C GLU A 438 -0.99 -28.23 8.86
N LEU A 439 -1.05 -29.36 9.55
CA LEU A 439 -2.04 -29.60 10.59
C LEU A 439 -1.73 -28.81 11.85
N PRO A 440 -2.75 -28.30 12.58
CA PRO A 440 -2.53 -27.62 13.85
C PRO A 440 -1.74 -28.46 14.86
N ALA A 441 -1.95 -29.78 14.91
CA ALA A 441 -1.17 -30.68 15.77
C ALA A 441 0.32 -30.70 15.41
N VAL A 442 0.64 -30.71 14.12
CA VAL A 442 2.04 -30.76 13.65
C VAL A 442 2.75 -29.45 13.94
N VAL A 443 2.08 -28.32 13.76
CA VAL A 443 2.62 -27.00 14.13
C VAL A 443 2.81 -26.89 15.64
N ALA A 444 1.82 -27.27 16.44
CA ALA A 444 1.91 -27.29 17.90
C ALA A 444 3.07 -28.18 18.40
N ALA A 445 3.21 -29.38 17.82
CA ALA A 445 4.32 -30.28 18.13
C ALA A 445 5.68 -29.68 17.73
N GLY A 446 5.77 -29.04 16.56
CA GLY A 446 6.98 -28.34 16.12
C GLY A 446 7.42 -27.24 17.09
N VAL A 447 6.46 -26.42 17.55
CA VAL A 447 6.71 -25.37 18.56
C VAL A 447 7.10 -25.97 19.91
N ALA A 448 6.41 -27.02 20.37
CA ALA A 448 6.74 -27.73 21.61
C ALA A 448 8.16 -28.32 21.56
N MET A 449 8.55 -28.96 20.45
CA MET A 449 9.91 -29.47 20.25
C MET A 449 10.95 -28.34 20.27
N GLY A 450 10.67 -27.22 19.60
CA GLY A 450 11.53 -26.03 19.64
C GLY A 450 11.69 -25.43 21.04
N ALA A 451 10.67 -25.57 21.89
CA ALA A 451 10.70 -25.17 23.30
C ALA A 451 11.31 -26.25 24.24
N GLY A 452 11.63 -27.45 23.73
CA GLY A 452 12.12 -28.57 24.53
C GLY A 452 11.04 -29.39 25.25
N GLU A 453 9.76 -29.12 24.99
CA GLU A 453 8.61 -29.82 25.60
C GLU A 453 8.23 -31.10 24.82
N LEU A 454 9.13 -32.09 24.79
CA LEU A 454 8.94 -33.31 23.99
C LEU A 454 7.71 -34.13 24.41
N GLN A 455 7.36 -34.14 25.71
CA GLN A 455 6.17 -34.83 26.21
C GLN A 455 4.88 -34.17 25.69
N THR A 456 4.84 -32.84 25.65
CA THR A 456 3.73 -32.08 25.08
C THR A 456 3.63 -32.34 23.58
N ALA A 457 4.75 -32.33 22.85
CA ALA A 457 4.78 -32.63 21.43
C ALA A 457 4.19 -34.01 21.12
N GLN A 458 4.61 -35.05 21.86
CA GLN A 458 4.11 -36.41 21.70
C GLN A 458 2.61 -36.51 22.03
N ALA A 459 2.18 -35.93 23.15
CA ALA A 459 0.77 -35.97 23.57
C ALA A 459 -0.17 -35.34 22.54
N VAL A 460 0.23 -34.21 21.93
CA VAL A 460 -0.55 -33.52 20.90
C VAL A 460 -0.69 -34.35 19.64
N ILE A 461 0.39 -35.00 19.20
CA ILE A 461 0.37 -35.87 18.01
C ILE A 461 -0.46 -37.13 18.28
N ASP A 462 -0.29 -37.78 19.43
CA ASP A 462 -1.07 -38.97 19.78
C ASP A 462 -2.57 -38.66 19.85
N ALA A 463 -2.94 -37.52 20.42
CA ALA A 463 -4.33 -37.04 20.44
C ALA A 463 -4.86 -36.79 19.02
N ALA A 464 -4.07 -36.16 18.15
CA ALA A 464 -4.46 -35.88 16.77
C ALA A 464 -4.58 -37.15 15.91
N VAL A 465 -3.68 -38.13 16.10
CA VAL A 465 -3.76 -39.45 15.45
C VAL A 465 -5.01 -40.18 15.90
N SER A 466 -5.29 -40.21 17.21
CA SER A 466 -6.48 -40.88 17.76
C SER A 466 -7.77 -40.22 17.31
N ALA A 467 -7.77 -38.91 17.06
CA ALA A 467 -8.93 -38.15 16.59
C ALA A 467 -9.05 -38.10 15.06
N GLU A 468 -8.13 -38.73 14.32
CA GLU A 468 -8.04 -38.67 12.86
C GLU A 468 -8.05 -37.21 12.33
N GLN A 469 -7.29 -36.33 12.97
CA GLN A 469 -7.26 -34.89 12.64
C GLN A 469 -6.95 -34.67 11.14
N GLY A 470 -7.81 -33.91 10.46
CA GLY A 470 -7.68 -33.64 9.01
C GLY A 470 -8.18 -34.76 8.10
N GLY A 471 -8.46 -35.96 8.63
CA GLY A 471 -8.99 -37.09 7.88
C GLY A 471 -7.94 -37.90 7.09
N PRO A 472 -8.35 -38.63 6.04
CA PRO A 472 -7.49 -39.59 5.34
C PRO A 472 -6.18 -39.03 4.78
N TRP A 473 -6.19 -37.83 4.20
CA TRP A 473 -4.99 -37.21 3.61
C TRP A 473 -3.94 -36.86 4.67
N ALA A 474 -4.37 -36.54 5.89
CA ALA A 474 -3.56 -36.04 6.99
C ALA A 474 -2.86 -37.16 7.78
N ARG A 475 -3.38 -38.39 7.70
CA ARG A 475 -2.88 -39.54 8.47
C ARG A 475 -1.39 -39.85 8.23
N PRO A 476 -0.88 -39.88 6.99
CA PRO A 476 0.56 -40.07 6.77
C PRO A 476 1.40 -38.98 7.43
N ARG A 477 0.93 -37.72 7.39
CA ARG A 477 1.62 -36.56 7.97
C ARG A 477 1.79 -36.68 9.48
N LEU A 478 0.71 -37.03 10.20
CA LEU A 478 0.74 -37.22 11.65
C LEU A 478 1.66 -38.39 12.08
N LEU A 479 1.69 -39.47 11.29
CA LEU A 479 2.50 -40.66 11.61
C LEU A 479 4.02 -40.44 11.41
N VAL A 480 4.42 -39.50 10.54
CA VAL A 480 5.83 -39.15 10.36
C VAL A 480 6.36 -38.44 11.61
N VAL A 481 5.59 -37.51 12.18
CA VAL A 481 5.99 -36.75 13.38
C VAL A 481 5.98 -37.62 14.64
N CYS A 482 5.06 -38.58 14.74
CA CYS A 482 4.98 -39.54 15.87
C CYS A 482 6.22 -40.45 16.00
N ARG A 483 7.07 -40.54 14.97
CA ARG A 483 8.28 -41.40 14.95
C ARG A 483 9.59 -40.64 15.18
N CYS A 484 9.54 -39.32 15.35
CA CYS A 484 10.66 -38.48 15.77
C CYS A 484 10.63 -38.34 17.29
#